data_AF-A0A2K8KZ88-F1
#
_entry.id   AF-A0A2K8KZ88-F1
#
_cell.length_a   1.000
_cell.length_b   1.000
_cell.length_c   1.000
_cell.angle_alpha   90.00
_cell.angle_beta   90.00
_cell.angle_gamma   90.00
#
_symmetry.space_group_name_H-M   'P 1'
#
loop_
_entity.id
_entity.type
_entity.pdbx_description
1 polymer ?
#
loop_
_entity_poly.entity_id
_entity_poly.type
_entity_poly.pdbx_seq_one_letter_code
_entity_poly.pdbx_strand_id
1 'polypeptide(L)'
;MRRSRHHTQKRDNHGRITDAVSISGRPAIAEDWAVPGHWEGDLIAGSNNSYIATLVERHTRYVMWMKVADRKTETVINALIKHSKRLPDGLYQSLTWDRGKEMADHKRFTLATDINVCFCDPKSPEQRGSNENTNGLLRQYFPKGTDLSIHSQAQLGYVARELNERPRKTLNFRTPAERFNACVASTS
;
A
#
# COMPACT_ATOMS: atom_id res chain seq x y z
N MET A 1 40.63 -3.43 -10.22
CA MET A 1 39.48 -4.33 -9.92
C MET A 1 38.64 -4.51 -11.17
N ARG A 2 38.38 -5.76 -11.53
CA ARG A 2 37.87 -6.23 -12.82
C ARG A 2 36.33 -6.11 -12.86
N ARG A 3 35.77 -5.28 -13.75
CA ARG A 3 34.33 -5.25 -14.06
C ARG A 3 34.02 -6.34 -15.08
N SER A 4 33.12 -7.27 -14.76
CA SER A 4 32.54 -8.18 -15.75
C SER A 4 31.35 -7.51 -16.46
N ARG A 5 31.53 -7.25 -17.76
CA ARG A 5 30.46 -7.01 -18.73
C ARG A 5 29.91 -8.37 -19.20
N HIS A 6 28.71 -8.34 -19.77
CA HIS A 6 27.91 -9.42 -20.36
C HIS A 6 26.78 -9.96 -19.46
N HIS A 7 25.66 -9.23 -19.45
CA HIS A 7 24.38 -9.88 -19.66
C HIS A 7 23.67 -9.17 -20.82
N THR A 8 23.50 -9.89 -21.92
CA THR A 8 22.78 -9.47 -23.12
C THR A 8 21.37 -9.01 -22.72
N GLN A 9 21.00 -7.78 -23.05
CA GLN A 9 19.62 -7.29 -22.89
C GLN A 9 18.73 -8.04 -23.91
N LYS A 10 18.05 -9.08 -23.45
CA LYS A 10 16.94 -9.69 -24.19
C LYS A 10 15.69 -8.80 -24.04
N ARG A 11 15.37 -8.07 -25.12
CA ARG A 11 14.07 -7.55 -25.58
C ARG A 11 13.01 -7.15 -24.51
N ASP A 12 12.90 -5.84 -24.29
CA ASP A 12 11.75 -4.91 -24.11
C ASP A 12 10.34 -5.31 -23.62
N ASN A 13 10.08 -6.52 -23.10
CA ASN A 13 8.74 -6.85 -22.56
C ASN A 13 8.71 -7.45 -21.15
N HIS A 14 9.85 -7.49 -20.46
CA HIS A 14 9.93 -8.05 -19.11
C HIS A 14 9.55 -7.02 -18.04
N GLY A 15 8.26 -6.86 -17.76
CA GLY A 15 7.79 -6.28 -16.48
C GLY A 15 6.88 -5.07 -16.55
N ARG A 16 6.22 -4.80 -17.68
CA ARG A 16 5.11 -3.84 -17.69
C ARG A 16 3.86 -4.55 -17.20
N ILE A 17 3.18 -3.95 -16.23
CA ILE A 17 1.82 -4.37 -15.85
C ILE A 17 0.92 -4.05 -17.05
N THR A 18 0.32 -5.09 -17.63
CA THR A 18 -0.60 -4.94 -18.76
C THR A 18 -1.83 -4.16 -18.31
N ASP A 19 -2.28 -3.20 -19.13
CA ASP A 19 -3.45 -2.37 -18.81
C ASP A 19 -3.35 -1.61 -17.47
N ALA A 20 -2.13 -1.22 -17.11
CA ALA A 20 -1.90 -0.35 -15.97
C ALA A 20 -2.51 1.03 -16.21
N VAL A 21 -3.44 1.44 -15.34
CA VAL A 21 -3.96 2.80 -15.31
C VAL A 21 -2.90 3.69 -14.66
N SER A 22 -2.43 4.71 -15.38
CA SER A 22 -1.48 5.67 -14.81
C SER A 22 -2.12 6.48 -13.68
N ILE A 23 -1.30 6.99 -12.76
CA ILE A 23 -1.77 7.86 -11.67
C ILE A 23 -2.49 9.12 -12.19
N SER A 24 -2.17 9.59 -13.40
CA SER A 24 -2.88 10.67 -14.07
C SER A 24 -4.33 10.32 -14.45
N GLY A 25 -4.68 9.03 -14.50
CA GLY A 25 -6.04 8.55 -14.69
C GLY A 25 -6.86 8.47 -13.41
N ARG A 26 -6.30 8.92 -12.27
CA ARG A 26 -6.99 8.94 -10.99
C ARG A 26 -8.07 10.03 -11.00
N PRO A 27 -9.23 9.82 -10.35
CA PRO A 27 -10.21 10.89 -10.16
C PRO A 27 -9.57 12.12 -9.52
N ALA A 28 -9.82 13.32 -10.05
CA ALA A 28 -9.27 14.57 -9.53
C ALA A 28 -9.59 14.79 -8.04
N ILE A 29 -10.74 14.28 -7.58
CA ILE A 29 -11.15 14.30 -6.17
C ILE A 29 -10.18 13.56 -5.24
N ALA A 30 -9.41 12.62 -5.78
CA ALA A 30 -8.38 11.92 -5.03
C ALA A 30 -7.07 12.71 -4.97
N GLU A 31 -6.81 13.65 -5.88
CA GLU A 31 -5.60 14.49 -5.79
C GLU A 31 -5.65 15.39 -4.58
N ASP A 32 -6.83 15.92 -4.28
CA ASP A 32 -7.08 16.72 -3.10
C ASP A 32 -7.17 15.80 -1.88
N TRP A 33 -6.35 16.05 -0.86
CA TRP A 33 -6.22 15.18 0.32
C TRP A 33 -7.47 15.26 1.22
N ALA A 34 -8.56 15.81 0.71
CA ALA A 34 -9.79 16.15 1.37
C ALA A 34 -10.80 15.00 1.40
N VAL A 35 -10.68 14.02 0.50
CA VAL A 35 -11.68 12.95 0.35
C VAL A 35 -11.16 11.62 0.91
N PRO A 36 -11.89 11.01 1.86
CA PRO A 36 -11.52 9.71 2.40
C PRO A 36 -11.75 8.59 1.39
N GLY A 37 -11.03 7.49 1.57
CA GLY A 37 -11.21 6.26 0.80
C GLY A 37 -10.25 6.10 -0.37
N HIS A 38 -9.26 6.98 -0.48
CA HIS A 38 -8.15 6.82 -1.40
C HIS A 38 -6.94 6.29 -0.64
N TRP A 39 -6.48 5.10 -1.02
CA TRP A 39 -5.39 4.40 -0.34
C TRP A 39 -4.13 4.43 -1.20
N GLU A 40 -2.99 4.51 -0.53
CA GLU A 40 -1.67 4.19 -1.09
C GLU A 40 -1.24 2.83 -0.51
N GLY A 41 -0.58 2.01 -1.32
CA GLY A 41 -0.05 0.74 -0.85
C GLY A 41 1.32 0.40 -1.42
N ASP A 42 1.97 -0.56 -0.77
CA ASP A 42 3.33 -1.01 -1.05
C ASP A 42 3.56 -2.44 -0.59
N LEU A 43 4.58 -3.09 -1.15
CA LEU A 43 5.07 -4.37 -0.69
C LEU A 43 6.47 -4.22 -0.10
N ILE A 44 6.54 -4.27 1.23
CA ILE A 44 7.81 -4.25 1.94
C ILE A 44 8.41 -5.65 1.99
N ALA A 45 9.65 -5.78 1.51
CA ALA A 45 10.46 -6.97 1.68
C ALA A 45 11.38 -6.88 2.91
N GLY A 46 11.50 -8.00 3.61
CA GLY A 46 12.52 -8.31 4.61
C GLY A 46 13.55 -9.29 4.08
N SER A 47 14.39 -9.82 4.98
CA SER A 47 15.23 -10.98 4.67
C SER A 47 14.40 -12.27 4.66
N ASN A 48 15.02 -13.38 4.26
CA ASN A 48 14.37 -14.71 4.26
C ASN A 48 13.04 -14.80 3.46
N ASN A 49 12.94 -14.05 2.35
CA ASN A 49 11.71 -13.99 1.53
C ASN A 49 10.45 -13.70 2.35
N SER A 50 10.55 -12.79 3.30
CA SER A 50 9.44 -12.35 4.14
C SER A 50 8.90 -11.00 3.66
N TYR A 51 7.58 -10.81 3.76
CA TYR A 51 6.91 -9.67 3.14
C TYR A 51 5.76 -9.12 4.00
N ILE A 52 5.58 -7.81 3.94
CA ILE A 52 4.44 -7.10 4.51
C ILE A 52 3.86 -6.20 3.41
N ALA A 53 2.58 -6.38 3.10
CA ALA A 53 1.85 -5.42 2.30
C ALA A 53 1.34 -4.30 3.22
N THR A 54 1.63 -3.04 2.86
CA THR A 54 1.22 -1.86 3.63
C THR A 54 0.16 -1.09 2.88
N LEU A 55 -0.81 -0.56 3.62
CA LEU A 55 -1.83 0.34 3.12
C LEU A 55 -1.92 1.56 4.03
N VAL A 56 -2.08 2.74 3.42
CA VAL A 56 -2.23 4.02 4.09
C VAL A 56 -3.35 4.81 3.44
N GLU A 57 -4.35 5.21 4.20
CA GLU A 57 -5.45 6.05 3.74
C GLU A 57 -5.00 7.52 3.67
N ARG A 58 -5.21 8.17 2.52
CA ARG A 58 -4.61 9.47 2.19
C ARG A 58 -5.25 10.67 2.88
N HIS A 59 -6.47 10.57 3.40
CA HIS A 59 -7.08 11.68 4.13
C HIS A 59 -6.67 11.65 5.61
N THR A 60 -6.80 10.49 6.23
CA THR A 60 -6.73 10.25 7.68
C THR A 60 -5.39 9.70 8.13
N ARG A 61 -4.53 9.25 7.21
CA ARG A 61 -3.27 8.53 7.50
C ARG A 61 -3.48 7.21 8.23
N TYR A 62 -4.69 6.66 8.18
CA TYR A 62 -4.99 5.37 8.79
C TYR A 62 -4.21 4.27 8.09
N VAL A 63 -3.55 3.40 8.87
CA VAL A 63 -2.66 2.36 8.35
C VAL A 63 -3.26 0.97 8.55
N MET A 64 -3.06 0.10 7.57
CA MET A 64 -3.38 -1.33 7.66
C MET A 64 -2.24 -2.14 7.08
N TRP A 65 -1.73 -3.10 7.84
CA TRP A 65 -0.58 -3.91 7.44
C TRP A 65 -0.90 -5.39 7.44
N MET A 66 -0.39 -6.08 6.42
CA MET A 66 -0.76 -7.45 6.09
C MET A 66 0.50 -8.27 5.94
N LYS A 67 0.63 -9.33 6.71
CA LYS A 67 1.65 -10.34 6.47
C LYS A 67 1.25 -11.13 5.23
N VAL A 68 2.16 -11.22 4.25
CA VAL A 68 1.95 -12.05 3.06
C VAL A 68 3.05 -13.09 2.97
N ALA A 69 2.69 -14.29 2.53
CA ALA A 69 3.59 -15.45 2.54
C ALA A 69 4.71 -15.32 1.50
N ASP A 70 4.41 -14.70 0.37
CA ASP A 70 5.37 -14.39 -0.68
C ASP A 70 4.92 -13.16 -1.48
N ARG A 71 5.79 -12.70 -2.39
CA ARG A 71 5.53 -11.58 -3.31
C ARG A 71 4.80 -12.00 -4.59
N LYS A 72 4.22 -13.19 -4.66
CA LYS A 72 3.49 -13.62 -5.87
C LYS A 72 2.22 -12.78 -6.00
N THR A 73 1.88 -12.47 -7.24
CA THR A 73 0.69 -11.67 -7.58
C THR A 73 -0.58 -12.25 -6.96
N GLU A 74 -0.76 -13.56 -7.05
CA GLU A 74 -1.93 -14.23 -6.46
C GLU A 74 -2.03 -14.00 -4.94
N THR A 75 -0.93 -14.22 -4.21
CA THR A 75 -0.86 -14.06 -2.76
C THR A 75 -1.19 -12.63 -2.33
N VAL A 76 -0.56 -11.63 -2.97
CA VAL A 76 -0.73 -10.22 -2.64
C VAL A 76 -2.16 -9.75 -2.96
N ILE A 77 -2.67 -10.07 -4.14
CA ILE A 77 -4.04 -9.71 -4.54
C ILE A 77 -5.08 -10.38 -3.63
N ASN A 78 -4.90 -11.66 -3.26
CA ASN A 78 -5.81 -12.35 -2.34
C ASN A 78 -5.82 -11.70 -0.95
N ALA A 79 -4.65 -11.29 -0.45
CA ALA A 79 -4.55 -10.57 0.81
C ALA A 79 -5.29 -9.22 0.76
N LEU A 80 -5.10 -8.46 -0.32
CA LEU A 80 -5.77 -7.18 -0.55
C LEU A 80 -7.29 -7.34 -0.63
N ILE A 81 -7.81 -8.29 -1.42
CA ILE A 81 -9.25 -8.57 -1.52
C ILE A 81 -9.83 -8.97 -0.15
N LYS A 82 -9.13 -9.80 0.61
CA LYS A 82 -9.60 -10.20 1.95
C LYS A 82 -9.68 -9.01 2.89
N HIS A 83 -8.77 -8.05 2.76
CA HIS A 83 -8.73 -6.88 3.62
C HIS A 83 -9.73 -5.80 3.22
N SER A 84 -9.97 -5.58 1.93
CA SER A 84 -10.97 -4.61 1.47
C SER A 84 -12.36 -4.92 2.01
N LYS A 85 -12.72 -6.21 2.10
CA LYS A 85 -14.00 -6.69 2.67
C LYS A 85 -14.20 -6.39 4.17
N ARG A 86 -13.19 -5.89 4.87
CA ARG A 86 -13.29 -5.51 6.30
C ARG A 86 -13.46 -4.01 6.50
N LEU A 87 -13.38 -3.23 5.44
CA LEU A 87 -13.59 -1.79 5.47
C LEU A 87 -15.05 -1.50 5.14
N PRO A 88 -15.66 -0.47 5.75
CA PRO A 88 -16.99 -0.02 5.37
C PRO A 88 -17.04 0.42 3.90
N ASP A 89 -18.19 0.19 3.26
CA ASP A 89 -18.44 0.63 1.90
C ASP A 89 -18.22 2.15 1.77
N GLY A 90 -17.67 2.59 0.63
CA GLY A 90 -17.38 4.00 0.38
C GLY A 90 -16.07 4.53 0.98
N LEU A 91 -15.45 3.82 1.93
CA LEU A 91 -14.11 4.15 2.45
C LEU A 91 -12.97 3.38 1.78
N TYR A 92 -13.27 2.71 0.67
CA TYR A 92 -12.27 2.14 -0.22
C TYR A 92 -12.70 2.34 -1.66
N GLN A 93 -12.25 3.45 -2.26
CA GLN A 93 -12.65 3.89 -3.61
C GLN A 93 -11.52 3.69 -4.62
N SER A 94 -10.27 3.92 -4.19
CA SER A 94 -9.11 3.71 -5.06
C SER A 94 -7.90 3.21 -4.29
N LEU A 95 -7.03 2.47 -4.98
CA LEU A 95 -5.73 2.05 -4.49
C LEU A 95 -4.64 2.54 -5.45
N THR A 96 -3.63 3.25 -4.94
CA THR A 96 -2.42 3.59 -5.68
C THR A 96 -1.26 2.71 -5.24
N TRP A 97 -0.58 2.11 -6.20
CA TRP A 97 0.57 1.25 -5.99
C TRP A 97 1.74 1.64 -6.89
N ASP A 98 2.94 1.18 -6.58
CA ASP A 98 4.04 1.24 -7.53
C ASP A 98 3.84 0.22 -8.67
N ARG A 99 4.71 0.23 -9.69
CA ARG A 99 4.63 -0.74 -10.80
C ARG A 99 5.27 -2.10 -10.45
N GLY A 100 5.14 -2.53 -9.20
CA GLY A 100 5.56 -3.84 -8.71
C GLY A 100 4.82 -5.00 -9.38
N LYS A 101 5.52 -6.10 -9.65
CA LYS A 101 4.96 -7.27 -10.35
C LYS A 101 3.92 -8.03 -9.53
N GLU A 102 3.94 -7.85 -8.21
CA GLU A 102 2.91 -8.35 -7.32
C GLU A 102 1.51 -7.78 -7.63
N MET A 103 1.44 -6.66 -8.36
CA MET A 103 0.18 -6.06 -8.82
C MET A 103 -0.15 -6.35 -10.29
N ALA A 104 0.50 -7.33 -10.92
CA ALA A 104 0.28 -7.67 -12.34
C ALA A 104 -1.17 -8.08 -12.68
N ASP A 105 -1.92 -8.60 -11.70
CA ASP A 105 -3.33 -9.02 -11.82
C ASP A 105 -4.26 -8.07 -11.04
N HIS A 106 -3.96 -6.77 -11.06
CA HIS A 106 -4.77 -5.73 -10.39
C HIS A 106 -6.22 -5.70 -10.87
N LYS A 107 -6.49 -6.10 -12.11
CA LYS A 107 -7.85 -6.21 -12.64
C LYS A 107 -8.72 -7.17 -11.85
N ARG A 108 -8.16 -8.28 -11.36
CA ARG A 108 -8.88 -9.23 -10.50
C ARG A 108 -9.23 -8.60 -9.15
N PHE A 109 -8.34 -7.78 -8.61
CA PHE A 109 -8.65 -7.00 -7.40
C PHE A 109 -9.81 -6.03 -7.66
N THR A 110 -9.75 -5.24 -8.73
CA THR A 110 -10.82 -4.30 -9.08
C THR A 110 -12.15 -5.03 -9.31
N LEU A 111 -12.17 -6.13 -10.07
CA LEU A 111 -13.38 -6.90 -10.32
C LEU A 111 -14.00 -7.50 -9.05
N ALA A 112 -13.18 -7.88 -8.07
CA ALA A 112 -13.65 -8.49 -6.84
C ALA A 112 -14.11 -7.49 -5.77
N THR A 113 -13.84 -6.20 -5.95
CA THR A 113 -13.97 -5.19 -4.89
C THR A 113 -14.55 -3.86 -5.35
N ASP A 114 -14.71 -3.64 -6.65
CA ASP A 114 -15.07 -2.38 -7.29
C ASP A 114 -14.09 -1.21 -7.01
N ILE A 115 -12.89 -1.51 -6.51
CA ILE A 115 -11.85 -0.53 -6.19
C ILE A 115 -10.95 -0.30 -7.41
N ASN A 116 -10.83 0.95 -7.83
CA ASN A 116 -9.96 1.34 -8.94
C ASN A 116 -8.48 1.30 -8.53
N VAL A 117 -7.63 0.62 -9.30
CA VAL A 117 -6.18 0.59 -9.08
C VAL A 117 -5.47 1.52 -10.06
N CYS A 118 -4.64 2.42 -9.53
CA CYS A 118 -3.79 3.33 -10.30
C CYS A 118 -2.31 3.10 -9.96
N PHE A 119 -1.43 3.34 -10.93
CA PHE A 119 0.00 3.08 -10.80
C PHE A 119 0.84 4.34 -10.94
N CYS A 120 1.81 4.51 -10.04
CA CYS A 120 2.77 5.60 -10.08
C CYS A 120 3.63 5.57 -11.34
N ASP A 121 4.09 6.74 -11.75
CA ASP A 121 5.04 6.93 -12.83
C ASP A 121 6.41 6.33 -12.51
N PRO A 122 7.15 5.84 -13.52
CA PRO A 122 8.41 5.17 -13.26
C PRO A 122 9.38 6.22 -12.70
N LYS A 123 10.06 5.90 -11.60
CA LYS A 123 11.00 6.81 -10.92
C LYS A 123 10.34 8.03 -10.26
N SER A 124 9.03 7.96 -9.94
CA SER A 124 8.31 9.00 -9.22
C SER A 124 7.77 8.50 -7.87
N PRO A 125 8.64 8.13 -6.91
CA PRO A 125 8.21 7.66 -5.60
C PRO A 125 7.43 8.70 -4.79
N GLU A 126 7.67 10.00 -5.02
CA GLU A 126 6.99 11.13 -4.39
C GLU A 126 5.46 11.12 -4.57
N GLN A 127 4.98 10.45 -5.63
CA GLN A 127 3.56 10.22 -5.89
C GLN A 127 2.87 9.33 -4.84
N ARG A 128 3.64 8.72 -3.92
CA ARG A 128 3.17 8.00 -2.72
C ARG A 128 3.79 8.55 -1.43
N GLY A 129 3.88 9.87 -1.31
CA GLY A 129 4.51 10.52 -0.15
C GLY A 129 3.91 10.11 1.21
N SER A 130 2.63 9.74 1.29
CA SER A 130 2.03 9.26 2.55
C SER A 130 2.62 7.91 2.95
N ASN A 131 2.78 7.03 1.97
CA ASN A 131 3.29 5.70 2.16
C ASN A 131 4.79 5.71 2.49
N GLU A 132 5.58 6.58 1.87
CA GLU A 132 7.01 6.72 2.22
C GLU A 132 7.22 7.13 3.68
N ASN A 133 6.50 8.17 4.13
CA ASN A 133 6.57 8.62 5.52
C ASN A 133 6.12 7.52 6.49
N THR A 134 5.03 6.84 6.16
CA THR A 134 4.48 5.76 7.02
C THR A 134 5.38 4.53 7.05
N ASN A 135 5.99 4.16 5.92
CA ASN A 135 6.99 3.10 5.85
C ASN A 135 8.20 3.44 6.74
N GLY A 136 8.59 4.71 6.84
CA GLY A 136 9.61 5.17 7.79
C GLY A 136 9.26 4.84 9.25
N LEU A 137 8.00 5.03 9.65
CA LEU A 137 7.51 4.66 10.98
C LEU A 137 7.48 3.15 11.18
N LEU A 138 7.02 2.40 10.17
CA LEU A 138 7.05 0.94 10.18
C LEU A 138 8.47 0.42 10.44
N ARG A 139 9.49 1.03 9.83
CA ARG A 139 10.89 0.63 10.01
C ARG A 139 11.45 0.87 11.40
N GLN A 140 10.79 1.66 12.25
CA GLN A 140 11.15 1.76 13.68
C GLN A 140 10.83 0.47 14.44
N TYR A 141 9.79 -0.25 14.01
CA TYR A 141 9.35 -1.52 14.60
C TYR A 141 9.92 -2.73 13.85
N PHE A 142 10.07 -2.62 12.53
CA PHE A 142 10.56 -3.68 11.66
C PHE A 142 11.73 -3.17 10.80
N PRO A 143 12.95 -3.11 11.37
CA PRO A 143 14.10 -2.51 10.72
C PRO A 143 14.40 -3.09 9.33
N LYS A 144 15.07 -2.31 8.49
CA LYS A 144 15.38 -2.75 7.12
C LYS A 144 16.33 -3.95 7.14
N GLY A 145 16.03 -4.96 6.32
CA GLY A 145 16.86 -6.16 6.19
C GLY A 145 16.68 -7.22 7.28
N THR A 146 15.77 -7.01 8.24
CA THR A 146 15.42 -8.04 9.22
C THR A 146 14.44 -9.06 8.63
N ASP A 147 14.37 -10.22 9.29
CA ASP A 147 13.42 -11.25 8.90
C ASP A 147 12.03 -10.87 9.41
N LEU A 148 11.11 -10.55 8.51
CA LEU A 148 9.72 -10.23 8.84
C LEU A 148 8.88 -11.49 9.09
N SER A 149 9.41 -12.69 8.82
CA SER A 149 8.72 -13.96 9.03
C SER A 149 8.39 -14.18 10.51
N ILE A 150 9.26 -13.70 11.41
CA ILE A 150 9.14 -13.84 12.87
C ILE A 150 7.94 -13.06 13.45
N HIS A 151 7.46 -12.04 12.73
CA HIS A 151 6.36 -11.20 13.19
C HIS A 151 5.02 -11.78 12.77
N SER A 152 4.13 -12.01 13.73
CA SER A 152 2.78 -12.52 13.46
C SER A 152 1.86 -11.41 12.90
N GLN A 153 0.79 -11.79 12.21
CA GLN A 153 -0.24 -10.81 11.79
C GLN A 153 -0.85 -10.06 12.99
N ALA A 154 -0.95 -10.71 14.15
CA ALA A 154 -1.43 -10.08 15.38
C ALA A 154 -0.45 -8.99 15.85
N GLN A 155 0.85 -9.24 15.80
CA GLN A 155 1.86 -8.23 16.11
C GLN A 155 1.81 -7.04 15.14
N LEU A 156 1.66 -7.30 13.84
CA LEU A 156 1.48 -6.22 12.85
C LEU A 156 0.23 -5.38 13.15
N GLY A 157 -0.88 -6.03 13.51
CA GLY A 157 -2.12 -5.35 13.88
C GLY A 157 -1.99 -4.51 15.15
N TYR A 158 -1.25 -5.01 16.15
CA TYR A 158 -0.96 -4.26 17.38
C TYR A 158 -0.17 -2.98 17.08
N VAL A 159 0.92 -3.08 16.31
CA VAL A 159 1.75 -1.91 15.95
C VAL A 159 0.97 -0.93 15.06
N ALA A 160 0.19 -1.43 14.10
CA ALA A 160 -0.68 -0.61 13.28
C ALA A 160 -1.68 0.18 14.13
N ARG A 161 -2.26 -0.46 15.16
CA ARG A 161 -3.16 0.21 16.12
C ARG A 161 -2.43 1.30 16.89
N GLU A 162 -1.24 1.04 17.44
CA GLU A 162 -0.45 2.07 18.12
C GLU A 162 -0.19 3.29 17.22
N LEU A 163 0.11 3.07 15.94
CA LEU A 163 0.30 4.17 14.98
C LEU A 163 -0.99 4.91 14.62
N ASN A 164 -2.11 4.19 14.60
CA ASN A 164 -3.44 4.75 14.34
C ASN A 164 -4.02 5.50 15.55
N GLU A 165 -3.60 5.17 16.77
CA GLU A 165 -3.99 5.84 18.01
C GLU A 165 -3.02 6.97 18.40
N ARG A 166 -1.93 7.16 17.63
CA ARG A 166 -0.96 8.22 17.88
C ARG A 166 -1.40 9.56 17.27
N PRO A 167 -1.52 10.64 18.07
CA PRO A 167 -1.80 12.00 17.58
C PRO A 167 -0.84 12.46 16.48
N ARG A 168 -1.36 13.09 15.42
CA ARG A 168 -0.56 13.64 14.31
C ARG A 168 -0.74 15.15 14.21
N LYS A 169 0.37 15.90 14.16
CA LYS A 169 0.33 17.35 13.92
C LYS A 169 -0.40 17.71 12.62
N THR A 170 -0.23 16.90 11.57
CA THR A 170 -0.91 17.05 10.27
C THR A 170 -2.43 16.85 10.35
N LEU A 171 -2.94 16.28 11.43
CA LEU A 171 -4.37 16.07 11.69
C LEU A 171 -4.87 16.94 12.84
N ASN A 172 -4.20 18.07 13.11
CA ASN A 172 -4.51 18.96 14.24
C ASN A 172 -4.49 18.22 15.59
N PHE A 173 -3.50 17.34 15.77
CA PHE A 173 -3.33 16.48 16.95
C PHE A 173 -4.44 15.47 17.21
N ARG A 174 -5.36 15.25 16.26
CA ARG A 174 -6.22 14.07 16.26
C ARG A 174 -5.44 12.83 15.83
N THR A 175 -5.96 11.66 16.21
CA THR A 175 -5.40 10.37 15.80
C THR A 175 -5.95 9.94 14.44
N PRO A 176 -5.20 9.17 13.64
CA PRO A 176 -5.74 8.56 12.43
C PRO A 176 -7.02 7.76 12.67
N ALA A 177 -7.11 7.03 13.78
CA ALA A 177 -8.30 6.27 14.17
C ALA A 177 -9.52 7.16 14.41
N GLU A 178 -9.38 8.27 15.13
CA GLU A 178 -10.46 9.24 15.34
C GLU A 178 -10.97 9.82 14.02
N ARG A 179 -10.04 10.22 13.14
CA ARG A 179 -10.38 10.79 11.83
C ARG A 179 -11.06 9.76 10.93
N PHE A 180 -10.53 8.53 10.91
CA PHE A 180 -11.08 7.44 10.13
C PHE A 180 -12.50 7.08 10.61
N ASN A 181 -12.70 6.91 11.92
CA ASN A 181 -14.02 6.62 12.48
C ASN A 181 -15.04 7.73 12.22
N ALA A 182 -14.62 8.99 12.22
CA ALA A 182 -15.50 10.09 11.83
C ALA A 182 -15.96 10.00 10.36
N CYS A 183 -15.08 9.56 9.45
CA CYS A 183 -15.44 9.32 8.05
C CYS A 183 -16.41 8.12 7.91
N VAL A 184 -16.19 7.04 8.68
CA VAL A 184 -17.10 5.88 8.74
C VAL A 184 -18.50 6.32 9.13
N ALA A 185 -18.61 7.07 10.24
CA ALA A 185 -19.88 7.55 10.75
C ALA A 185 -20.61 8.52 9.81
N SER A 186 -19.89 9.17 8.89
CA SER A 186 -20.48 10.08 7.90
C SER A 186 -20.91 9.39 6.61
N THR A 187 -20.52 8.13 6.42
CA THR A 187 -20.81 7.33 5.21
C THR A 187 -21.87 6.24 5.47
N SER A 188 -22.19 6.00 6.75
CA SER A 188 -23.23 5.06 7.22
C SER A 188 -24.57 5.77 7.40
#